data_AF-A0A9P6H9D4-F1
#
_entry.id   AF-A0A9P6H9D4-F1
#
_cell.length_a   1.000
_cell.length_b   1.000
_cell.length_c   1.000
_cell.angle_alpha   90.00
_cell.angle_beta   90.00
_cell.angle_gamma   90.00
#
_symmetry.space_group_name_H-M   'P 1'
#
loop_
_entity.id
_entity.type
_entity.pdbx_description
1 polymer ?
#
loop_
_entity_poly.entity_id
_entity_poly.type
_entity_poly.pdbx_seq_one_letter_code
_entity_poly.pdbx_strand_id
1 'polypeptide(L)'
;MPRRSRPQNIQDELDLLIAAADEFRDSELPEPTAAREKRGFPDDNEGNSAAGDEDNEPGAGENEAGLENYTPSEKQLFVQNLAKRLKLNSAQAADIDRFSKETLNTKLVVLYGETMSLSAKVNKLAESVGPANFVLTKAITDNIKHIVRHTFLDPAVKDYKAEDTIKLLVVDKIRQSLDGIPKDLERTNPQAWHQVESRVGYEVTQLRGSIKKVLKEDSALEPAKQMKLFALTKAIMTRTSESDIHKFGVETFMRVALFRKVYPKHPGENFWDTVDDWLAEMFSGGKAAYEKAMAGLVALDRKTYGVQNTGDIAQ
;
A
#
# COMPACT_ATOMS: atom_id res chain seq x y z
N MET A 1 -16.17 -26.44 -25.59
CA MET A 1 -15.04 -25.51 -25.76
C MET A 1 -13.87 -26.26 -26.39
N PRO A 2 -13.27 -25.77 -27.49
CA PRO A 2 -12.11 -26.42 -28.09
C PRO A 2 -10.92 -26.34 -27.12
N ARG A 3 -10.28 -27.48 -26.84
CA ARG A 3 -9.00 -27.52 -26.10
C ARG A 3 -7.97 -26.77 -26.95
N ARG A 4 -7.52 -25.61 -26.48
CA ARG A 4 -6.43 -24.87 -27.12
C ARG A 4 -5.21 -25.78 -27.16
N SER A 5 -4.58 -25.90 -28.33
CA SER A 5 -3.36 -26.68 -28.49
C SER A 5 -2.27 -26.13 -27.57
N ARG A 6 -1.86 -26.94 -26.59
CA ARG A 6 -0.77 -26.65 -25.65
C ARG A 6 0.48 -26.30 -26.48
N PRO A 7 1.23 -25.22 -26.17
CA PRO A 7 2.48 -24.95 -26.86
C PRO A 7 3.43 -26.14 -26.62
N GLN A 8 3.86 -26.81 -27.68
CA GLN A 8 4.63 -28.08 -27.62
C GLN A 8 6.03 -27.94 -27.00
N ASN A 9 6.39 -26.83 -26.36
CA ASN A 9 7.77 -26.52 -25.94
C ASN A 9 7.88 -25.83 -24.56
N ILE A 10 6.81 -25.74 -23.75
CA ILE A 10 6.93 -25.11 -22.42
C ILE A 10 7.71 -26.01 -21.46
N GLN A 11 7.46 -27.32 -21.49
CA GLN A 11 8.11 -28.28 -20.59
C GLN A 11 9.63 -28.33 -20.81
N ASP A 12 10.06 -28.44 -22.06
CA ASP A 12 11.49 -28.46 -22.40
C ASP A 12 12.18 -27.17 -21.98
N GLU A 13 11.54 -26.01 -22.17
CA GLU A 13 12.08 -24.75 -21.68
C GLU A 13 12.09 -24.64 -20.13
N LEU A 14 11.16 -25.28 -19.43
CA LEU A 14 11.17 -25.35 -17.97
C LEU A 14 12.32 -26.21 -17.46
N ASP A 15 12.56 -27.35 -18.09
CA ASP A 15 13.67 -28.24 -17.72
C ASP A 15 15.03 -27.52 -17.89
N LEU A 16 15.18 -26.72 -18.94
CA LEU A 16 16.34 -25.84 -19.14
C LEU A 16 16.48 -24.77 -18.05
N LEU A 17 15.37 -24.17 -17.60
CA LEU A 17 15.40 -23.18 -16.52
C LEU A 17 15.77 -23.81 -15.18
N ILE A 18 15.24 -25.01 -14.92
CA ILE A 18 15.55 -25.80 -13.73
C ILE A 18 17.05 -26.14 -13.70
N ALA A 19 17.63 -26.55 -14.83
CA ALA A 19 19.06 -26.79 -14.95
C ALA A 19 19.89 -25.50 -14.74
N ALA A 20 19.47 -24.38 -15.34
CA ALA A 20 20.15 -23.09 -15.16
C ALA A 20 20.12 -22.60 -13.70
N ALA A 21 19.05 -22.90 -12.96
CA ALA A 21 18.96 -22.58 -11.53
C ALA A 21 19.98 -23.38 -10.69
N ASP A 22 20.23 -24.64 -11.05
CA ASP A 22 21.24 -25.47 -10.39
C ASP A 22 22.66 -24.97 -10.70
N GLU A 23 22.95 -24.67 -11.97
CA GLU A 23 24.25 -24.10 -12.38
C GLU A 23 24.58 -22.80 -11.64
N PHE A 24 23.60 -21.91 -11.50
CA PHE A 24 23.78 -20.63 -10.82
C PHE A 24 24.03 -20.80 -9.31
N ARG A 25 23.39 -21.79 -8.69
CA ARG A 25 23.59 -22.11 -7.26
C ARG A 25 25.01 -22.60 -6.99
N ASP A 26 25.60 -23.31 -7.95
CA ASP A 26 26.94 -23.88 -7.82
C ASP A 26 28.04 -22.87 -8.21
N SER A 27 27.72 -21.82 -8.97
CA SER A 27 28.71 -20.86 -9.48
C SER A 27 28.94 -19.59 -8.63
N GLU A 28 28.06 -19.25 -7.68
CA GLU A 28 28.05 -17.90 -7.06
C GLU A 28 27.85 -17.83 -5.53
N LEU A 29 28.28 -18.82 -4.76
CA LEU A 29 28.43 -18.63 -3.32
C LEU A 29 29.90 -18.82 -2.91
N PRO A 30 30.68 -17.73 -2.72
CA PRO A 30 31.82 -17.83 -1.81
C PRO A 30 31.28 -18.41 -0.50
N GLU A 31 31.89 -19.50 -0.03
CA GLU A 31 31.57 -20.05 1.28
C GLU A 31 31.49 -18.88 2.28
N PRO A 32 30.47 -18.85 3.17
CA PRO A 32 30.41 -17.83 4.19
C PRO A 32 31.66 -18.00 5.05
N THR A 33 32.69 -17.21 4.77
CA THR A 33 33.89 -17.15 5.58
C THR A 33 33.41 -16.79 6.97
N ALA A 34 33.69 -17.69 7.90
CA ALA A 34 33.32 -17.61 9.30
C ALA A 34 34.05 -16.43 9.95
N ALA A 35 33.61 -15.20 9.67
CA ALA A 35 34.03 -13.98 10.33
C ALA A 35 32.82 -13.41 11.08
N ARG A 36 32.30 -14.20 12.03
CA ARG A 36 31.51 -13.67 13.14
C ARG A 36 32.48 -13.02 14.12
N GLU A 37 33.09 -11.92 13.70
CA GLU A 37 33.77 -11.00 14.61
C GLU A 37 32.71 -10.30 15.46
N LYS A 38 32.80 -10.56 16.77
CA LYS A 38 32.06 -9.87 17.82
C LYS A 38 32.42 -8.37 17.77
N ARG A 39 31.59 -7.55 17.13
CA ARG A 39 31.58 -6.11 17.43
C ARG A 39 30.84 -5.92 18.74
N GLY A 40 31.62 -5.76 19.81
CA GLY A 40 31.14 -5.17 21.05
C GLY A 40 30.66 -3.76 20.76
N PHE A 41 29.46 -3.44 21.21
CA PHE A 41 28.97 -2.08 21.31
C PHE A 41 29.73 -1.39 22.44
N PRO A 42 30.42 -0.26 22.20
CA PRO A 42 30.84 0.63 23.27
C PRO A 42 29.62 1.37 23.80
N ASP A 43 29.49 1.32 25.11
CA ASP A 43 28.55 2.05 25.93
C ASP A 43 29.19 3.41 26.23
N ASP A 44 28.95 4.40 25.37
CA ASP A 44 29.42 5.77 25.57
C ASP A 44 28.24 6.67 25.94
N ASN A 45 28.06 6.72 27.26
CA ASN A 45 27.45 7.76 28.05
C ASN A 45 28.24 9.09 27.95
N GLU A 46 27.60 10.19 28.35
CA GLU A 46 28.02 11.61 28.29
C GLU A 46 27.79 12.24 26.91
N GLY A 47 27.05 13.33 26.74
CA GLY A 47 26.71 14.41 27.67
C GLY A 47 26.81 15.72 26.87
N ASN A 48 26.01 16.71 27.28
CA ASN A 48 26.13 18.13 26.98
C ASN A 48 25.22 18.74 25.89
N SER A 49 24.13 19.32 26.39
CA SER A 49 23.76 20.75 26.32
C SER A 49 23.91 21.51 24.99
N ALA A 50 22.79 22.07 24.52
CA ALA A 50 22.48 23.52 24.50
C ALA A 50 21.69 23.97 23.26
N ALA A 51 20.84 24.98 23.50
CA ALA A 51 20.03 25.78 22.56
C ALA A 51 18.77 25.06 22.02
N GLY A 52 17.55 25.40 22.42
CA GLY A 52 17.02 26.69 22.89
C GLY A 52 16.19 27.31 21.77
N ASP A 53 14.92 26.89 21.69
CA ASP A 53 13.81 27.66 21.11
C ASP A 53 12.52 27.12 21.73
N GLU A 54 12.24 27.63 22.92
CA GLU A 54 10.97 27.44 23.62
C GLU A 54 9.96 28.43 23.02
N ASP A 55 9.14 27.94 22.10
CA ASP A 55 7.86 28.57 21.81
C ASP A 55 7.03 28.54 23.09
N ASN A 56 6.84 29.75 23.62
CA ASN A 56 6.20 30.06 24.88
C ASN A 56 4.71 29.67 24.84
N GLU A 57 4.39 28.40 25.11
CA GLU A 57 3.06 28.01 25.56
C GLU A 57 2.83 28.62 26.96
N PRO A 58 1.78 29.46 27.16
CA PRO A 58 1.45 29.91 28.49
C PRO A 58 0.95 28.72 29.30
N GLY A 59 1.84 28.19 30.13
CA GLY A 59 1.58 27.11 31.05
C GLY A 59 0.33 27.37 31.87
N ALA A 60 -0.65 26.47 31.74
CA ALA A 60 -1.81 26.34 32.61
C ALA A 60 -1.40 25.72 33.95
N GLY A 61 -0.39 26.30 34.60
CA GLY A 61 -0.02 26.05 35.98
C GLY A 61 -0.72 27.04 36.89
N GLU A 62 -2.04 27.12 36.83
CA GLU A 62 -2.82 27.91 37.77
C GLU A 62 -3.48 26.97 38.77
N ASN A 63 -3.13 27.19 40.04
CA ASN A 63 -3.73 26.61 41.23
C ASN A 63 -5.21 26.24 41.01
N GLU A 64 -5.53 24.94 41.09
CA GLU A 64 -6.89 24.43 41.27
C GLU A 64 -7.42 24.79 42.67
N ALA A 65 -7.32 26.07 43.07
CA ALA A 65 -8.21 26.60 44.08
C ALA A 65 -9.60 26.51 43.47
N GLY A 66 -10.37 25.52 43.90
CA GLY A 66 -11.69 25.22 43.34
C GLY A 66 -12.49 26.50 43.10
N LEU A 67 -13.07 26.63 41.91
CA LEU A 67 -13.93 27.73 41.47
C LEU A 67 -14.99 28.12 42.52
N GLU A 68 -15.29 27.24 43.47
CA GLU A 68 -16.14 27.49 44.63
C GLU A 68 -15.74 28.74 45.43
N ASN A 69 -14.44 29.02 45.58
CA ASN A 69 -13.91 30.13 46.39
C ASN A 69 -13.94 31.50 45.68
N TYR A 70 -14.25 31.54 44.38
CA TYR A 70 -14.24 32.80 43.62
C TYR A 70 -15.49 33.62 43.97
N THR A 71 -15.29 34.91 44.16
CA THR A 71 -16.40 35.88 44.22
C THR A 71 -17.19 35.88 42.91
N PRO A 72 -18.48 36.31 42.92
CA PRO A 72 -19.27 36.38 41.69
C PRO A 72 -18.60 37.19 40.56
N SER A 73 -17.91 38.28 40.91
CA SER A 73 -17.18 39.13 39.96
C SER A 73 -15.96 38.41 39.35
N GLU A 74 -15.22 37.65 40.15
CA GLU A 74 -14.06 36.87 39.68
C GLU A 74 -14.49 35.71 38.77
N LYS A 75 -15.61 35.03 39.10
CA LYS A 75 -16.21 33.99 38.23
C LYS A 75 -16.58 34.56 36.87
N GLN A 76 -17.16 35.76 36.84
CA GLN A 76 -17.56 36.39 35.59
C GLN A 76 -16.35 36.83 34.75
N LEU A 77 -15.31 37.38 35.38
CA LEU A 77 -14.07 37.73 34.69
C LEU A 77 -13.38 36.49 34.11
N PHE A 78 -13.36 35.38 34.86
CA PHE A 78 -12.82 34.10 34.40
C PHE A 78 -13.56 33.59 33.16
N VAL A 79 -14.90 33.60 33.16
CA VAL A 79 -15.71 33.16 32.01
C VAL A 79 -15.46 34.02 30.78
N GLN A 80 -15.36 35.35 30.94
CA GLN A 80 -15.04 36.24 29.82
C GLN A 80 -13.65 36.00 29.25
N ASN A 81 -12.65 35.79 30.12
CA ASN A 81 -11.29 35.47 29.70
C ASN A 81 -11.22 34.11 29.00
N LEU A 82 -11.96 33.12 29.49
CA LEU A 82 -12.08 31.80 28.87
C LEU A 82 -12.71 31.90 27.48
N ALA A 83 -13.81 32.64 27.33
CA ALA A 83 -14.47 32.83 26.04
C ALA A 83 -13.57 33.54 25.02
N LYS A 84 -12.81 34.56 25.45
CA LYS A 84 -11.80 35.24 24.62
C LYS A 84 -10.67 34.29 24.21
N ARG A 85 -10.16 33.50 25.15
CA ARG A 85 -9.09 32.52 24.90
C ARG A 85 -9.51 31.45 23.88
N LEU A 86 -10.75 30.96 23.99
CA LEU A 86 -11.33 29.98 23.08
C LEU A 86 -11.86 30.60 21.76
N LYS A 87 -11.70 31.92 21.57
CA LYS A 87 -12.15 32.67 20.38
C LYS A 87 -13.62 32.44 20.03
N LEU A 88 -14.46 32.36 21.06
CA LEU A 88 -15.90 32.16 20.90
C LEU A 88 -16.55 33.42 20.30
N ASN A 89 -17.59 33.21 19.49
CA ASN A 89 -18.38 34.34 18.99
C ASN A 89 -19.26 34.95 20.10
N SER A 90 -19.88 36.11 19.83
CA SER A 90 -20.65 36.86 20.84
C SER A 90 -21.84 36.06 21.41
N ALA A 91 -22.50 35.24 20.58
CA ALA A 91 -23.61 34.40 21.03
C ALA A 91 -23.12 33.29 21.96
N GLN A 92 -22.06 32.57 21.58
CA GLN A 92 -21.43 31.53 22.38
C GLN A 92 -20.87 32.06 23.71
N ALA A 93 -20.28 33.25 23.71
CA ALA A 93 -19.78 33.90 24.92
C ALA A 93 -20.92 34.25 25.89
N ALA A 94 -22.06 34.72 25.37
CA ALA A 94 -23.26 34.99 26.17
C ALA A 94 -23.86 33.70 26.74
N ASP A 95 -23.83 32.59 25.98
CA ASP A 95 -24.32 31.29 26.46
C ASP A 95 -23.46 30.73 27.61
N ILE A 96 -22.13 30.88 27.56
CA ILE A 96 -21.26 30.46 28.67
C ILE A 96 -21.46 31.37 29.90
N ASP A 97 -21.59 32.68 29.73
CA ASP A 97 -21.88 33.61 30.83
C ASP A 97 -23.22 33.25 31.50
N ARG A 98 -24.25 32.98 30.70
CA ARG A 98 -25.55 32.49 31.19
C ARG A 98 -25.39 31.16 31.93
N PHE A 99 -24.77 30.16 31.31
CA PHE A 99 -24.56 28.84 31.89
C PHE A 99 -23.82 28.94 33.22
N SER A 100 -22.82 29.83 33.35
CA SER A 100 -22.05 30.00 34.59
C SER A 100 -22.89 30.43 35.80
N LYS A 101 -23.97 31.19 35.55
CA LYS A 101 -24.89 31.75 36.56
C LYS A 101 -26.01 30.79 36.96
N GLU A 102 -26.20 29.71 36.22
CA GLU A 102 -27.25 28.74 36.50
C GLU A 102 -26.92 27.82 37.69
N THR A 103 -27.97 27.27 38.31
CA THR A 103 -27.81 26.30 39.40
C THR A 103 -27.19 25.00 38.89
N LEU A 104 -26.59 24.21 39.79
CA LEU A 104 -25.96 22.93 39.41
C LEU A 104 -26.94 21.99 38.69
N ASN A 105 -28.17 21.87 39.17
CA ASN A 105 -29.19 21.01 38.55
C ASN A 105 -29.52 21.48 37.14
N THR A 106 -29.66 22.79 36.93
CA THR A 106 -29.91 23.37 35.60
C THR A 106 -28.73 23.11 34.66
N LYS A 107 -27.50 23.31 35.14
CA LYS A 107 -26.27 23.02 34.37
C LYS A 107 -26.20 21.57 33.91
N LEU A 108 -26.53 20.62 34.78
CA LEU A 108 -26.55 19.18 34.45
C LEU A 108 -27.58 18.88 33.36
N VAL A 109 -28.78 19.46 33.44
CA VAL A 109 -29.83 19.29 32.42
C VAL A 109 -29.39 19.88 31.08
N VAL A 110 -28.80 21.09 31.08
CA VAL A 110 -28.29 21.74 29.86
C VAL A 110 -27.16 20.91 29.24
N LEU A 111 -26.19 20.45 30.03
CA LEU A 111 -25.12 19.57 29.56
C LEU A 111 -25.65 18.27 28.95
N TYR A 112 -26.61 17.63 29.61
CA TYR A 112 -27.24 16.42 29.08
C TYR A 112 -27.97 16.70 27.76
N GLY A 113 -28.75 17.79 27.70
CA GLY A 113 -29.46 18.21 26.48
C GLY A 113 -28.51 18.51 25.31
N GLU A 114 -27.42 19.24 25.56
CA GLU A 114 -26.39 19.52 24.55
C GLU A 114 -25.65 18.24 24.13
N THR A 115 -25.37 17.33 25.05
CA THR A 115 -24.78 16.03 24.72
C THR A 115 -25.70 15.19 23.82
N MET A 116 -27.01 15.21 24.09
CA MET A 116 -28.01 14.55 23.24
C MET A 116 -28.15 15.24 21.88
N SER A 117 -28.12 16.56 21.83
CA SER A 117 -28.12 17.35 20.58
C SER A 117 -26.88 17.05 19.74
N LEU A 118 -25.70 16.99 20.36
CA LEU A 118 -24.45 16.62 19.72
C LEU A 118 -24.52 15.18 19.20
N SER A 119 -25.01 14.24 20.01
CA SER A 119 -25.21 12.85 19.59
C SER A 119 -26.16 12.76 18.39
N ALA A 120 -27.28 13.47 18.39
CA ALA A 120 -28.21 13.52 17.27
C ALA A 120 -27.59 14.14 16.01
N LYS A 121 -26.79 15.21 16.14
CA LYS A 121 -26.06 15.83 15.01
C LYS A 121 -25.01 14.87 14.45
N VAL A 122 -24.27 14.16 15.31
CA VAL A 122 -23.29 13.14 14.91
C VAL A 122 -24.00 11.97 14.21
N ASN A 123 -25.13 11.49 14.73
CA ASN A 123 -25.92 10.44 14.09
C ASN A 123 -26.43 10.88 12.71
N LYS A 124 -26.94 12.11 12.59
CA LYS A 124 -27.37 12.66 11.31
C LYS A 124 -26.21 12.81 10.32
N LEU A 125 -25.03 13.20 10.80
CA LEU A 125 -23.83 13.25 9.97
C LEU A 125 -23.44 11.83 9.51
N ALA A 126 -23.45 10.87 10.42
CA ALA A 126 -23.18 9.46 10.12
C ALA A 126 -24.21 8.85 9.16
N GLU A 127 -25.46 9.27 9.21
CA GLU A 127 -26.50 8.91 8.23
C GLU A 127 -26.26 9.56 6.87
N SER A 128 -25.85 10.84 6.84
CA SER A 128 -25.56 11.58 5.61
C SER A 128 -24.30 11.09 4.89
N VAL A 129 -23.30 10.65 5.66
CA VAL A 129 -22.06 9.99 5.21
C VAL A 129 -22.23 8.47 5.17
N GLY A 130 -23.43 7.99 5.50
CA GLY A 130 -23.73 6.58 5.65
C GLY A 130 -23.58 5.80 4.35
N PRO A 131 -23.67 4.46 4.42
CA PRO A 131 -23.45 3.57 3.27
C PRO A 131 -24.26 3.96 2.04
N ALA A 132 -25.46 4.50 2.23
CA ALA A 132 -26.36 4.97 1.16
C ALA A 132 -25.74 6.04 0.24
N ASN A 133 -24.84 6.88 0.76
CA ASN A 133 -24.16 7.94 0.00
C ASN A 133 -22.66 7.68 -0.20
N PHE A 134 -22.24 6.41 -0.15
CA PHE A 134 -20.84 6.07 -0.37
C PHE A 134 -20.36 6.56 -1.75
N VAL A 135 -19.26 7.31 -1.76
CA VAL A 135 -18.60 7.78 -2.98
C VAL A 135 -17.15 7.31 -2.97
N LEU A 136 -16.70 6.76 -4.09
CA LEU A 136 -15.30 6.43 -4.32
C LEU A 136 -14.45 7.70 -4.34
N THR A 137 -13.86 8.05 -3.21
CA THR A 137 -12.95 9.18 -3.10
C THR A 137 -11.64 8.90 -3.85
N LYS A 138 -10.88 9.97 -4.14
CA LYS A 138 -9.53 9.84 -4.72
C LYS A 138 -8.61 8.99 -3.84
N ALA A 139 -8.68 9.17 -2.53
CA ALA A 139 -7.87 8.41 -1.57
C ALA A 139 -8.16 6.90 -1.65
N ILE A 140 -9.45 6.51 -1.64
CA ILE A 140 -9.86 5.10 -1.80
C ILE A 140 -9.37 4.56 -3.15
N THR A 141 -9.54 5.34 -4.21
CA THR A 141 -9.11 4.95 -5.57
C THR A 141 -7.60 4.72 -5.65
N ASP A 142 -6.80 5.61 -5.05
CA ASP A 142 -5.35 5.49 -5.04
C ASP A 142 -4.88 4.29 -4.18
N ASN A 143 -5.59 4.00 -3.08
CA ASN A 143 -5.35 2.78 -2.28
C ASN A 143 -5.71 1.50 -3.07
N ILE A 144 -6.85 1.47 -3.78
CA ILE A 144 -7.20 0.35 -4.67
C ILE A 144 -6.10 0.11 -5.70
N LYS A 145 -5.62 1.17 -6.38
CA LYS A 145 -4.50 1.06 -7.33
C LYS A 145 -3.26 0.45 -6.70
N HIS A 146 -2.92 0.88 -5.48
CA HIS A 146 -1.77 0.38 -4.75
C HIS A 146 -1.92 -1.12 -4.44
N ILE A 147 -3.05 -1.54 -3.89
CA ILE A 147 -3.32 -2.96 -3.57
C ILE A 147 -3.35 -3.81 -4.84
N VAL A 148 -3.96 -3.33 -5.92
CA VAL A 148 -3.98 -4.03 -7.22
C VAL A 148 -2.57 -4.31 -7.69
N ARG A 149 -1.66 -3.32 -7.65
CA ARG A 149 -0.26 -3.49 -8.07
C ARG A 149 0.48 -4.53 -7.25
N HIS A 150 0.39 -4.42 -5.92
CA HIS A 150 1.04 -5.37 -5.04
C HIS A 150 0.50 -6.79 -5.18
N THR A 151 -0.80 -6.93 -5.38
CA THR A 151 -1.43 -8.24 -5.58
C THR A 151 -1.12 -8.81 -6.95
N PHE A 152 -0.96 -7.98 -7.98
CA PHE A 152 -0.68 -8.45 -9.33
C PHE A 152 0.65 -9.23 -9.45
N LEU A 153 1.66 -8.80 -8.71
CA LEU A 153 2.98 -9.48 -8.69
C LEU A 153 3.11 -10.48 -7.54
N ASP A 154 2.02 -10.74 -6.81
CA ASP A 154 2.00 -11.68 -5.70
C ASP A 154 2.21 -13.12 -6.22
N PRO A 155 3.11 -13.90 -5.63
CA PRO A 155 3.32 -15.30 -6.01
C PRO A 155 2.06 -16.17 -5.85
N ALA A 156 1.06 -15.74 -5.07
CA ALA A 156 -0.22 -16.43 -4.95
C ALA A 156 -1.09 -16.35 -6.22
N VAL A 157 -0.79 -15.43 -7.15
CA VAL A 157 -1.53 -15.30 -8.42
C VAL A 157 -1.19 -16.47 -9.33
N LYS A 158 -2.19 -17.33 -9.58
CA LYS A 158 -2.05 -18.53 -10.42
C LYS A 158 -2.31 -18.26 -11.90
N ASP A 159 -3.14 -17.27 -12.16
CA ASP A 159 -3.52 -16.85 -13.49
C ASP A 159 -3.81 -15.34 -13.48
N TYR A 160 -3.58 -14.72 -14.62
CA TYR A 160 -3.83 -13.34 -14.85
C TYR A 160 -5.15 -13.12 -15.57
N LYS A 161 -5.69 -14.07 -16.34
CA LYS A 161 -6.89 -13.83 -17.16
C LYS A 161 -8.17 -14.47 -16.63
N ALA A 162 -8.12 -15.52 -15.79
CA ALA A 162 -9.36 -16.12 -15.31
C ALA A 162 -10.17 -15.06 -14.57
N GLU A 163 -11.49 -15.11 -14.82
CA GLU A 163 -12.37 -13.93 -14.83
C GLU A 163 -12.33 -13.13 -13.52
N ASP A 164 -11.94 -13.77 -12.41
CA ASP A 164 -11.91 -13.14 -11.10
C ASP A 164 -10.69 -13.43 -10.22
N THR A 165 -9.64 -14.16 -10.64
CA THR A 165 -8.57 -14.59 -9.70
C THR A 165 -7.90 -13.41 -8.99
N ILE A 166 -7.42 -12.43 -9.76
CA ILE A 166 -6.78 -11.23 -9.18
C ILE A 166 -7.82 -10.33 -8.52
N LYS A 167 -9.02 -10.23 -9.11
CA LYS A 167 -10.10 -9.40 -8.56
C LYS A 167 -10.47 -9.88 -7.15
N LEU A 168 -10.65 -11.19 -6.95
CA LEU A 168 -10.97 -11.81 -5.66
C LEU A 168 -9.85 -11.60 -4.65
N LEU A 169 -8.59 -11.85 -5.03
CA LEU A 169 -7.45 -11.61 -4.12
C LEU A 169 -7.35 -10.15 -3.69
N VAL A 170 -7.59 -9.21 -4.61
CA VAL A 170 -7.62 -7.78 -4.28
C VAL A 170 -8.81 -7.48 -3.38
N VAL A 171 -10.01 -7.95 -3.71
CA VAL A 171 -11.22 -7.73 -2.91
C VAL A 171 -11.06 -8.27 -1.49
N ASP A 172 -10.46 -9.45 -1.31
CA ASP A 172 -10.18 -10.02 0.00
C ASP A 172 -9.19 -9.17 0.80
N LYS A 173 -8.16 -8.61 0.15
CA LYS A 173 -7.25 -7.65 0.79
C LYS A 173 -7.97 -6.35 1.14
N ILE A 174 -8.86 -5.85 0.27
CA ILE A 174 -9.69 -4.67 0.53
C ILE A 174 -10.58 -4.90 1.76
N ARG A 175 -11.23 -6.06 1.87
CA ARG A 175 -12.05 -6.44 3.05
C ARG A 175 -11.26 -6.42 4.35
N GLN A 176 -9.96 -6.75 4.29
CA GLN A 176 -9.11 -6.85 5.48
C GLN A 176 -8.49 -5.52 5.90
N SER A 177 -8.21 -4.60 4.96
CA SER A 177 -7.26 -3.52 5.24
C SER A 177 -7.59 -2.14 4.67
N LEU A 178 -8.79 -1.89 4.13
CA LEU A 178 -9.03 -0.61 3.45
C LEU A 178 -9.60 0.49 4.34
N ASP A 179 -8.71 1.40 4.73
CA ASP A 179 -9.09 2.67 5.32
C ASP A 179 -10.04 3.44 4.40
N GLY A 180 -11.19 3.85 4.94
CA GLY A 180 -12.21 4.61 4.21
C GLY A 180 -13.30 3.78 3.53
N ILE A 181 -13.23 2.44 3.55
CA ILE A 181 -14.36 1.58 3.17
C ILE A 181 -15.03 1.02 4.44
N PRO A 182 -16.33 1.26 4.66
CA PRO A 182 -17.05 0.63 5.76
C PRO A 182 -16.99 -0.90 5.67
N LYS A 183 -16.65 -1.59 6.77
CA LYS A 183 -16.53 -3.07 6.81
C LYS A 183 -17.80 -3.79 6.34
N ASP A 184 -18.95 -3.18 6.59
CA ASP A 184 -20.25 -3.73 6.24
C ASP A 184 -20.81 -3.15 4.92
N LEU A 185 -19.98 -2.46 4.10
CA LEU A 185 -20.44 -1.82 2.86
C LEU A 185 -21.12 -2.82 1.92
N GLU A 186 -20.56 -4.02 1.79
CA GLU A 186 -21.11 -5.11 0.97
C GLU A 186 -22.55 -5.47 1.36
N ARG A 187 -22.84 -5.49 2.66
CA ARG A 187 -24.17 -5.80 3.20
C ARG A 187 -25.11 -4.60 3.18
N THR A 188 -24.59 -3.42 3.49
CA THR A 188 -25.40 -2.20 3.73
C THR A 188 -25.70 -1.43 2.46
N ASN A 189 -24.79 -1.44 1.47
CA ASN A 189 -25.01 -0.88 0.15
C ASN A 189 -24.31 -1.73 -0.94
N PRO A 190 -25.00 -2.79 -1.43
CA PRO A 190 -24.46 -3.67 -2.48
C PRO A 190 -24.09 -2.94 -3.78
N GLN A 191 -24.81 -1.85 -4.11
CA GLN A 191 -24.52 -1.07 -5.30
C GLN A 191 -23.18 -0.32 -5.17
N ALA A 192 -22.92 0.29 -4.02
CA ALA A 192 -21.63 0.93 -3.73
C ALA A 192 -20.48 -0.09 -3.75
N TRP A 193 -20.71 -1.29 -3.21
CA TRP A 193 -19.73 -2.37 -3.27
C TRP A 193 -19.43 -2.79 -4.72
N HIS A 194 -20.45 -2.92 -5.57
CA HIS A 194 -20.26 -3.19 -6.99
C HIS A 194 -19.41 -2.09 -7.68
N GLN A 195 -19.50 -0.83 -7.25
CA GLN A 195 -18.62 0.23 -7.77
C GLN A 195 -17.16 0.00 -7.36
N VAL A 196 -16.89 -0.44 -6.14
CA VAL A 196 -15.54 -0.81 -5.68
C VAL A 196 -15.00 -1.97 -6.53
N GLU A 197 -15.77 -3.04 -6.71
CA GLU A 197 -15.40 -4.17 -7.55
C GLU A 197 -15.14 -3.80 -9.00
N SER A 198 -16.02 -2.97 -9.58
CA SER A 198 -15.86 -2.44 -10.93
C SER A 198 -14.58 -1.62 -11.05
N ARG A 199 -14.26 -0.83 -10.01
CA ARG A 199 -13.01 -0.06 -9.97
C ARG A 199 -11.79 -0.98 -9.89
N VAL A 200 -11.82 -2.04 -9.10
CA VAL A 200 -10.76 -3.05 -9.03
C VAL A 200 -10.53 -3.67 -10.42
N GLY A 201 -11.60 -4.14 -11.08
CA GLY A 201 -11.51 -4.73 -12.41
C GLY A 201 -10.94 -3.78 -13.47
N TYR A 202 -11.35 -2.50 -13.41
CA TYR A 202 -10.78 -1.44 -14.23
C TYR A 202 -9.28 -1.28 -13.99
N GLU A 203 -8.83 -1.17 -12.73
CA GLU A 203 -7.42 -0.97 -12.41
C GLU A 203 -6.55 -2.19 -12.76
N VAL A 204 -7.06 -3.42 -12.62
CA VAL A 204 -6.38 -4.63 -13.09
C VAL A 204 -6.19 -4.58 -14.61
N THR A 205 -7.21 -4.18 -15.35
CA THR A 205 -7.14 -4.03 -16.82
C THR A 205 -6.13 -2.96 -17.22
N GLN A 206 -6.15 -1.80 -16.55
CA GLN A 206 -5.18 -0.72 -16.79
C GLN A 206 -3.75 -1.16 -16.49
N LEU A 207 -3.54 -1.89 -15.39
CA LEU A 207 -2.22 -2.41 -15.02
C LEU A 207 -1.70 -3.40 -16.06
N ARG A 208 -2.53 -4.33 -16.55
CA ARG A 208 -2.16 -5.23 -17.65
C ARG A 208 -1.73 -4.46 -18.90
N GLY A 209 -2.48 -3.43 -19.28
CA GLY A 209 -2.11 -2.56 -20.40
C GLY A 209 -0.77 -1.86 -20.18
N SER A 210 -0.57 -1.32 -18.97
CA SER A 210 0.67 -0.63 -18.58
C SER A 210 1.89 -1.54 -18.62
N ILE A 211 1.79 -2.78 -18.11
CA ILE A 211 2.88 -3.75 -18.12
C ILE A 211 3.30 -4.06 -19.55
N LYS A 212 2.35 -4.38 -20.44
CA LYS A 212 2.66 -4.63 -21.85
C LYS A 212 3.33 -3.44 -22.52
N LYS A 213 2.91 -2.21 -22.18
CA LYS A 213 3.53 -0.99 -22.71
C LYS A 213 4.99 -0.87 -22.27
N VAL A 214 5.29 -1.07 -20.98
CA VAL A 214 6.66 -1.02 -20.46
C VAL A 214 7.54 -2.10 -21.10
N LEU A 215 7.03 -3.32 -21.21
CA LEU A 215 7.75 -4.42 -21.87
C LEU A 215 7.99 -4.15 -23.36
N LYS A 216 7.02 -3.54 -24.04
CA LYS A 216 7.18 -3.11 -25.44
C LYS A 216 8.33 -2.12 -25.58
N GLU A 217 8.32 -1.08 -24.75
CA GLU A 217 9.34 -0.04 -24.73
C GLU A 217 10.73 -0.62 -24.44
N ASP A 218 10.84 -1.53 -23.45
CA ASP A 218 12.08 -2.24 -23.13
C ASP A 218 12.56 -3.12 -24.31
N SER A 219 11.67 -3.94 -24.87
CA SER A 219 11.99 -4.87 -25.95
C SER A 219 12.40 -4.21 -27.27
N ALA A 220 12.04 -2.94 -27.47
CA ALA A 220 12.41 -2.17 -28.65
C ALA A 220 13.85 -1.61 -28.56
N LEU A 221 14.49 -1.71 -27.40
CA LEU A 221 15.88 -1.29 -27.21
C LEU A 221 16.85 -2.40 -27.63
N GLU A 222 18.03 -1.99 -28.07
CA GLU A 222 19.16 -2.90 -28.27
C GLU A 222 19.45 -3.69 -26.99
N PRO A 223 19.84 -4.98 -27.06
CA PRO A 223 20.03 -5.83 -25.87
C PRO A 223 20.89 -5.21 -24.77
N ALA A 224 21.97 -4.51 -25.15
CA ALA A 224 22.87 -3.83 -24.21
C ALA A 224 22.25 -2.60 -23.51
N LYS A 225 21.14 -2.08 -24.05
CA LYS A 225 20.40 -0.91 -23.54
C LYS A 225 19.11 -1.29 -22.82
N GLN A 226 18.69 -2.55 -22.89
CA GLN A 226 17.51 -3.02 -22.17
C GLN A 226 17.69 -2.87 -20.66
N MET A 227 16.59 -2.60 -19.96
CA MET A 227 16.61 -2.33 -18.53
C MET A 227 17.09 -3.56 -17.76
N LYS A 228 17.90 -3.34 -16.73
CA LYS A 228 18.16 -4.39 -15.74
C LYS A 228 16.85 -4.76 -15.04
N LEU A 229 16.72 -6.01 -14.58
CA LEU A 229 15.49 -6.53 -13.97
C LEU A 229 14.93 -5.63 -12.86
N PHE A 230 15.82 -5.05 -12.04
CA PHE A 230 15.42 -4.11 -10.99
C PHE A 230 14.79 -2.82 -11.55
N ALA A 231 15.43 -2.22 -12.56
CA ALA A 231 14.92 -1.01 -13.20
C ALA A 231 13.60 -1.28 -13.95
N LEU A 232 13.48 -2.44 -14.61
CA LEU A 232 12.26 -2.85 -15.27
C LEU A 232 11.11 -3.08 -14.27
N THR A 233 11.40 -3.75 -13.16
CA THR A 233 10.43 -3.94 -12.07
C THR A 233 10.00 -2.61 -11.49
N LYS A 234 10.95 -1.70 -11.26
CA LYS A 234 10.65 -0.31 -10.88
C LYS A 234 9.76 0.35 -11.92
N ALA A 235 10.05 0.25 -13.22
CA ALA A 235 9.25 0.84 -14.30
C ALA A 235 7.81 0.28 -14.41
N ILE A 236 7.62 -1.00 -14.11
CA ILE A 236 6.29 -1.62 -14.00
C ILE A 236 5.54 -1.08 -12.77
N MET A 237 6.27 -0.83 -11.68
CA MET A 237 5.72 -0.40 -10.40
C MET A 237 5.61 1.13 -10.23
N THR A 238 6.31 1.97 -11.01
CA THR A 238 6.58 3.43 -10.81
C THR A 238 5.40 4.42 -10.80
N ARG A 239 4.18 3.98 -10.49
CA ARG A 239 3.24 4.87 -9.78
C ARG A 239 3.17 4.60 -8.27
N THR A 240 4.07 3.76 -7.76
CA THR A 240 4.32 3.58 -6.34
C THR A 240 5.51 4.46 -5.94
N SER A 241 5.47 5.08 -4.76
CA SER A 241 6.57 5.93 -4.26
C SER A 241 7.88 5.14 -4.18
N GLU A 242 9.03 5.84 -4.30
CA GLU A 242 10.34 5.20 -4.18
C GLU A 242 10.53 4.47 -2.84
N SER A 243 9.81 4.88 -1.80
CA SER A 243 9.76 4.26 -0.47
C SER A 243 9.12 2.87 -0.44
N ASP A 244 8.45 2.44 -1.51
CA ASP A 244 7.78 1.12 -1.55
C ASP A 244 8.62 0.05 -2.24
N ILE A 245 9.77 0.43 -2.82
CA ILE A 245 10.66 -0.49 -3.53
C ILE A 245 11.25 -1.54 -2.56
N HIS A 246 11.50 -1.15 -1.30
CA HIS A 246 12.03 -2.05 -0.27
C HIS A 246 11.05 -3.17 0.10
N LYS A 247 9.77 -3.03 -0.27
CA LYS A 247 8.72 -4.02 -0.03
C LYS A 247 8.64 -5.06 -1.15
N PHE A 248 9.44 -4.93 -2.21
CA PHE A 248 9.48 -5.92 -3.29
C PHE A 248 10.31 -7.13 -2.84
N GLY A 249 9.60 -8.22 -2.54
CA GLY A 249 10.22 -9.54 -2.38
C GLY A 249 10.84 -10.04 -3.69
N VAL A 250 11.69 -11.06 -3.58
CA VAL A 250 12.35 -11.74 -4.72
C VAL A 250 11.32 -12.23 -5.75
N GLU A 251 10.16 -12.63 -5.27
CA GLU A 251 9.02 -13.14 -6.03
C GLU A 251 8.48 -12.10 -7.02
N THR A 252 8.52 -10.82 -6.65
CA THR A 252 8.15 -9.69 -7.53
C THR A 252 9.03 -9.69 -8.78
N PHE A 253 10.34 -9.84 -8.60
CA PHE A 253 11.31 -9.84 -9.69
C PHE A 253 11.17 -11.10 -10.56
N MET A 254 10.87 -12.24 -9.95
CA MET A 254 10.61 -13.49 -10.68
C MET A 254 9.42 -13.35 -11.63
N ARG A 255 8.33 -12.70 -11.20
CA ARG A 255 7.16 -12.44 -12.05
C ARG A 255 7.49 -11.51 -13.22
N VAL A 256 8.26 -10.46 -12.97
CA VAL A 256 8.70 -9.55 -14.04
C VAL A 256 9.62 -10.27 -15.04
N ALA A 257 10.51 -11.14 -14.57
CA ALA A 257 11.36 -11.95 -15.44
C ALA A 257 10.53 -12.89 -16.33
N LEU A 258 9.47 -13.52 -15.81
CA LEU A 258 8.53 -14.30 -16.61
C LEU A 258 7.87 -13.43 -17.70
N PHE A 259 7.37 -12.25 -17.32
CA PHE A 259 6.73 -11.35 -18.29
C PHE A 259 7.70 -10.95 -19.41
N ARG A 260 8.95 -10.61 -19.07
CA ARG A 260 9.97 -10.28 -20.06
C ARG A 260 10.36 -11.47 -20.92
N LYS A 261 10.38 -12.69 -20.39
CA LYS A 261 10.61 -13.90 -21.19
C LYS A 261 9.50 -14.15 -22.21
N VAL A 262 8.24 -13.97 -21.81
CA VAL A 262 7.08 -14.27 -22.67
C VAL A 262 6.84 -13.19 -23.73
N TYR A 263 7.05 -11.92 -23.38
CA TYR A 263 6.63 -10.79 -24.22
C TYR A 263 7.22 -10.80 -25.65
N PRO A 264 8.54 -11.04 -25.88
CA PRO A 264 9.12 -11.04 -27.22
C PRO A 264 8.51 -12.10 -28.15
N LYS A 265 8.10 -13.26 -27.59
CA LYS A 265 7.48 -14.35 -28.34
C LYS A 265 5.99 -14.10 -28.59
N HIS A 266 5.32 -13.37 -27.70
CA HIS A 266 3.88 -13.16 -27.71
C HIS A 266 3.48 -11.73 -27.30
N PRO A 267 3.79 -10.67 -28.08
CA PRO A 267 3.55 -9.27 -27.68
C PRO A 267 2.08 -8.82 -27.77
N GLY A 268 1.21 -9.66 -28.32
CA GLY A 268 -0.17 -9.34 -28.68
C GLY A 268 -1.23 -9.71 -27.63
N GLU A 269 -2.39 -10.13 -28.11
CA GLU A 269 -3.56 -10.47 -27.26
C GLU A 269 -3.34 -11.75 -26.44
N ASN A 270 -2.58 -12.70 -26.99
CA ASN A 270 -2.27 -13.99 -26.35
C ASN A 270 -1.19 -13.87 -25.27
N PHE A 271 -0.60 -12.70 -25.04
CA PHE A 271 0.45 -12.50 -24.03
C PHE A 271 0.07 -13.08 -22.67
N TRP A 272 -1.08 -12.67 -22.14
CA TRP A 272 -1.56 -13.12 -20.82
C TRP A 272 -1.96 -14.59 -20.82
N ASP A 273 -2.50 -15.09 -21.94
CA ASP A 273 -2.82 -16.51 -22.09
C ASP A 273 -1.54 -17.36 -21.95
N THR A 274 -0.46 -16.94 -22.60
CA THR A 274 0.83 -17.64 -22.51
C THR A 274 1.46 -17.51 -21.13
N VAL A 275 1.37 -16.34 -20.49
CA VAL A 275 1.84 -16.20 -19.08
C VAL A 275 1.09 -17.19 -18.18
N ASP A 276 -0.22 -17.32 -18.34
CA ASP A 276 -1.06 -18.23 -17.55
C ASP A 276 -0.70 -19.70 -17.80
N ASP A 277 -0.45 -20.07 -19.06
CA ASP A 277 0.02 -21.42 -19.42
C ASP A 277 1.36 -21.76 -18.73
N TRP A 278 2.30 -20.80 -18.72
CA TRP A 278 3.59 -20.94 -18.04
C TRP A 278 3.42 -21.12 -16.53
N LEU A 279 2.56 -20.32 -15.90
CA LEU A 279 2.29 -20.44 -14.47
C LEU A 279 1.63 -21.77 -14.14
N ALA A 280 0.63 -22.18 -14.91
CA ALA A 280 -0.06 -23.44 -14.71
C ALA A 280 0.93 -24.63 -14.74
N GLU A 281 1.88 -24.60 -15.68
CA GLU A 281 2.93 -25.63 -15.75
C GLU A 281 3.91 -25.55 -14.58
N MET A 282 4.37 -24.36 -14.19
CA MET A 282 5.24 -24.21 -13.02
C MET A 282 4.56 -24.69 -11.72
N PHE A 283 3.25 -24.46 -11.57
CA PHE A 283 2.48 -24.92 -10.42
C PHE A 283 2.18 -26.42 -10.46
N SER A 284 2.19 -27.07 -11.64
CA SER A 284 1.92 -28.50 -11.78
C SER A 284 2.97 -29.37 -11.07
N GLY A 285 4.22 -28.88 -11.01
CA GLY A 285 5.34 -29.52 -10.29
C GLY A 285 5.37 -29.26 -8.78
N GLY A 286 4.40 -28.50 -8.23
CA GLY A 286 4.36 -28.13 -6.82
C GLY A 286 5.28 -26.95 -6.44
N LYS A 287 5.25 -26.57 -5.15
CA LYS A 287 5.89 -25.34 -4.65
C LYS A 287 7.40 -25.29 -4.93
N ALA A 288 8.13 -26.37 -4.65
CA ALA A 288 9.58 -26.41 -4.84
C ALA A 288 9.98 -26.31 -6.33
N ALA A 289 9.24 -26.95 -7.23
CA ALA A 289 9.48 -26.85 -8.66
C ALA A 289 9.19 -25.44 -9.18
N TYR A 290 8.09 -24.83 -8.72
CA TYR A 290 7.76 -23.43 -9.02
C TYR A 290 8.88 -22.48 -8.60
N GLU A 291 9.35 -22.58 -7.34
CA GLU A 291 10.43 -21.72 -6.82
C GLU A 291 11.72 -21.89 -7.64
N LYS A 292 12.05 -23.13 -8.00
CA LYS A 292 13.24 -23.44 -8.82
C LYS A 292 13.12 -22.90 -10.24
N ALA A 293 11.98 -23.09 -10.90
CA ALA A 293 11.74 -22.55 -12.24
C ALA A 293 11.80 -21.01 -12.27
N MET A 294 11.21 -20.37 -11.26
CA MET A 294 11.26 -18.91 -11.09
C MET A 294 12.68 -18.39 -10.82
N ALA A 295 13.47 -19.10 -10.01
CA ALA A 295 14.88 -18.78 -9.80
C ALA A 295 15.68 -18.89 -11.10
N GLY A 296 15.43 -19.94 -11.89
CA GLY A 296 16.02 -20.13 -13.21
C GLY A 296 15.69 -18.99 -14.19
N LEU A 297 14.46 -18.46 -14.16
CA LEU A 297 14.08 -17.29 -14.94
C LEU A 297 14.90 -16.05 -14.57
N VAL A 298 15.08 -15.80 -13.27
CA VAL A 298 15.87 -14.65 -12.80
C VAL A 298 17.35 -14.82 -13.17
N ALA A 299 17.90 -16.03 -13.05
CA ALA A 299 19.28 -16.32 -13.45
C ALA A 299 19.48 -16.11 -14.95
N LEU A 300 18.57 -16.63 -15.78
CA LEU A 300 18.60 -16.44 -17.23
C LEU A 300 18.50 -14.95 -17.59
N ASP A 301 17.56 -14.23 -16.97
CA ASP A 301 17.36 -12.79 -17.20
C ASP A 301 18.62 -11.99 -16.84
N ARG A 302 19.25 -12.29 -15.70
CA ARG A 302 20.54 -11.69 -15.31
C ARG A 302 21.65 -12.02 -16.30
N LYS A 303 21.73 -13.24 -16.81
CA LYS A 303 22.73 -13.64 -17.80
C LYS A 303 22.55 -12.88 -19.12
N THR A 304 21.29 -12.67 -19.55
CA THR A 304 20.99 -12.01 -20.82
C THR A 304 21.13 -10.48 -20.74
N TYR A 305 20.70 -9.87 -19.63
CA TYR A 305 20.55 -8.40 -19.54
C TYR A 305 21.31 -7.75 -18.36
N GLY A 306 21.91 -8.56 -17.49
CA GLY A 306 22.63 -8.10 -16.30
C GLY A 306 24.11 -7.79 -16.55
N VAL A 307 24.70 -8.34 -17.61
CA VAL A 307 26.11 -8.10 -17.97
C VAL A 307 26.21 -6.76 -18.70
N GLN A 308 26.71 -5.74 -18.00
CA GLN A 308 27.23 -4.57 -18.68
C GLN A 308 28.53 -4.98 -19.36
N ASN A 309 28.68 -4.67 -20.66
CA ASN A 309 30.00 -4.55 -21.24
C ASN A 309 30.79 -3.58 -20.35
N THR A 310 31.71 -4.10 -19.55
CA THR A 310 32.72 -3.32 -18.82
C THR A 310 33.75 -2.68 -19.77
N GLY A 311 33.44 -2.59 -21.06
CA GLY A 311 34.31 -2.09 -22.12
C GLY A 311 34.27 -0.58 -22.36
N ASP A 312 33.35 0.17 -21.75
CA ASP A 312 33.26 1.64 -21.90
C ASP A 312 33.33 2.37 -20.55
N ILE A 313 34.28 1.97 -19.70
CA ILE A 313 34.92 2.93 -18.78
C ILE A 313 36.30 3.22 -19.37
N ALA A 314 36.31 3.88 -20.53
CA ALA A 314 37.49 4.53 -21.08
C ALA A 314 37.27 6.04 -20.97
N GLN A 315 37.91 6.63 -19.94
CA GLN A 315 38.33 8.02 -19.75
C GLN A 315 37.28 9.13 -19.80
#